data_AF-A0A2D9T6J4-F1
#
_entry.id   AF-A0A2D9T6J4-F1
#
_cell.length_a   1.000
_cell.length_b   1.000
_cell.length_c   1.000
_cell.angle_alpha   90.00
_cell.angle_beta   90.00
_cell.angle_gamma   90.00
#
_symmetry.space_group_name_H-M   'P 1'
#
loop_
_entity.id
_entity.type
_entity.pdbx_description
1 polymer ?
#
loop_
_entity_poly.entity_id
_entity_poly.type
_entity_poly.pdbx_seq_one_letter_code
_entity_poly.pdbx_strand_id
1 'polypeptide(L)'
;MPMGTDMPAMVPGIPATAIRPTGMRHRVPRPVPSARATTSTRRPSPQPGALVRFEPEPPRHFCHVGIFRRWSQDYSLGRDWSESSLSFLYLTERMDMRNRTNLLRGVLAAALALGGFAILTPPQAMGADHLDSNATKAEPTADLADWYAWTDADGEHLNLAMTFFPLIDGEAEFSSEVLYAFHVNAHENLLTAPAKSTLITCRFYDGSNVECWANQDGSVGAYLEGDASASDGVTNADGSLRMFAGLRNDPFYFNLDGFLSVAQTVRGVVAADPSALGLDANGCPAGVDDGVRTALVGQLAQNAPDAMDGAPIDDLQGANVMALVLQVDMDLVADGENMVFSTWASTHTFE
;
A
#
# COMPACT_ATOMS: atom_id res chain seq x y z
N MET A 1 9.47 -66.71 23.30
CA MET A 1 10.80 -67.23 23.67
C MET A 1 11.84 -66.59 22.74
N PRO A 2 13.02 -66.18 23.25
CA PRO A 2 13.90 -65.18 22.63
C PRO A 2 15.20 -65.79 22.06
N MET A 3 15.96 -64.99 21.30
CA MET A 3 17.42 -65.03 21.07
C MET A 3 17.71 -64.04 19.91
N GLY A 4 18.74 -63.18 19.86
CA GLY A 4 19.90 -62.83 20.69
C GLY A 4 20.45 -61.49 20.14
N THR A 5 20.93 -60.57 20.99
CA THR A 5 22.36 -60.33 21.32
C THR A 5 23.20 -59.80 20.14
N ASP A 6 23.61 -58.52 20.17
CA ASP A 6 25.01 -58.18 20.47
C ASP A 6 25.27 -56.66 20.48
N MET A 7 25.89 -56.23 21.58
CA MET A 7 26.71 -55.01 21.76
C MET A 7 28.14 -55.48 22.01
N PRO A 8 29.17 -54.68 21.67
CA PRO A 8 30.11 -54.21 22.71
C PRO A 8 30.53 -52.73 22.50
N ALA A 9 30.51 -51.90 23.55
CA ALA A 9 31.61 -51.51 24.45
C ALA A 9 32.65 -50.53 23.82
N MET A 10 32.73 -49.24 24.20
CA MET A 10 33.27 -48.57 25.42
C MET A 10 34.79 -48.19 25.34
N VAL A 11 35.12 -47.06 26.02
CA VAL A 11 36.43 -46.62 26.60
C VAL A 11 37.27 -45.59 25.76
N PRO A 12 38.06 -44.61 26.33
CA PRO A 12 37.97 -43.74 27.55
C PRO A 12 38.24 -42.22 27.26
N GLY A 13 37.89 -41.23 28.12
CA GLY A 13 38.72 -40.65 29.22
C GLY A 13 39.61 -39.43 28.81
N ILE A 14 39.24 -38.16 29.09
CA ILE A 14 39.64 -37.27 30.25
C ILE A 14 41.13 -36.78 30.16
N PRO A 15 41.49 -35.48 30.39
CA PRO A 15 41.12 -34.71 31.58
C PRO A 15 40.81 -33.20 31.49
N ALA A 16 40.07 -32.78 32.53
CA ALA A 16 39.99 -31.43 33.06
C ALA A 16 41.30 -31.01 33.75
N THR A 17 41.65 -29.73 33.65
CA THR A 17 42.66 -29.10 34.52
C THR A 17 42.05 -27.84 35.13
N ALA A 18 42.16 -27.72 36.46
CA ALA A 18 41.75 -26.59 37.26
C ALA A 18 42.95 -26.02 38.04
N ILE A 19 42.75 -24.83 38.64
CA ILE A 19 43.52 -24.19 39.73
C ILE A 19 44.72 -23.34 39.21
N ARG A 20 44.91 -22.03 39.51
CA ARG A 20 44.70 -21.19 40.72
C ARG A 20 44.71 -19.68 40.39
N PRO A 21 44.26 -18.78 41.30
CA PRO A 21 44.24 -17.33 41.14
C PRO A 21 45.43 -16.62 41.82
N THR A 22 45.87 -15.48 41.29
CA THR A 22 46.71 -14.49 42.00
C THR A 22 46.66 -13.13 41.32
N GLY A 23 46.48 -12.06 42.11
CA GLY A 23 47.13 -10.78 41.80
C GLY A 23 46.26 -9.53 41.74
N MET A 24 45.62 -9.16 42.85
CA MET A 24 45.27 -7.77 43.14
C MET A 24 46.53 -6.88 43.10
N ARG A 25 46.55 -5.85 42.26
CA ARG A 25 47.48 -4.72 42.39
C ARG A 25 46.71 -3.42 42.34
N HIS A 26 46.57 -2.79 43.51
CA HIS A 26 46.29 -1.37 43.66
C HIS A 26 47.33 -0.55 42.87
N ARG A 27 46.86 0.28 41.93
CA ARG A 27 47.61 1.46 41.48
C ARG A 27 46.95 2.70 42.06
N VAL A 28 47.76 3.44 42.81
CA VAL A 28 47.48 4.80 43.30
C VAL A 28 47.43 5.76 42.10
N PRO A 29 46.56 6.79 42.09
CA PRO A 29 46.44 7.74 40.98
C PRO A 29 47.64 8.69 40.91
N ARG A 30 48.12 8.99 39.70
CA ARG A 30 48.98 10.16 39.44
C ARG A 30 48.12 11.33 38.93
N PRO A 31 48.48 12.59 39.24
CA PRO A 31 47.66 13.75 38.93
C PRO A 31 47.73 14.21 37.46
N VAL A 32 46.60 14.78 37.07
CA VAL A 32 46.18 15.55 35.88
C VAL A 32 47.29 16.33 35.13
N PRO A 33 47.14 16.45 33.81
CA PRO A 33 47.28 17.74 33.14
C PRO A 33 45.95 18.21 32.55
N SER A 34 45.60 19.44 32.91
CA SER A 34 44.54 20.29 32.36
C SER A 34 44.48 20.22 30.83
N ALA A 35 43.32 19.84 30.30
CA ALA A 35 43.00 19.93 28.88
C ALA A 35 41.76 20.82 28.69
N ARG A 36 42.07 22.08 28.40
CA ARG A 36 41.49 22.95 27.36
C ARG A 36 40.00 22.76 27.03
N ALA A 37 39.23 23.77 27.37
CA ALA A 37 37.86 23.98 26.92
C ALA A 37 37.74 23.93 25.38
N THR A 38 37.01 22.94 24.88
CA THR A 38 36.45 22.94 23.54
C THR A 38 35.07 23.59 23.59
N THR A 39 34.93 24.71 22.89
CA THR A 39 33.68 25.38 22.59
C THR A 39 32.70 24.41 21.90
N SER A 40 31.71 23.95 22.66
CA SER A 40 30.54 23.26 22.15
C SER A 40 29.63 24.26 21.44
N THR A 41 29.61 24.23 20.11
CA THR A 41 28.59 24.90 19.31
C THR A 41 27.26 24.19 19.55
N ARG A 42 26.36 24.83 20.31
CA ARG A 42 24.95 24.46 20.42
C ARG A 42 24.36 24.37 19.00
N ARG A 43 23.87 23.18 18.61
CA ARG A 43 22.88 23.07 17.53
C ARG A 43 21.60 23.80 17.99
N PRO A 44 20.92 24.55 17.11
CA PRO A 44 19.63 25.15 17.43
C PRO A 44 18.58 24.03 17.64
N SER A 45 17.71 24.21 18.63
CA SER A 45 16.52 23.38 18.82
C SER A 45 15.66 23.35 17.56
N PRO A 46 15.01 22.21 17.24
CA PRO A 46 14.03 22.17 16.16
C PRO A 46 12.88 23.13 16.49
N GLN A 47 12.54 23.98 15.52
CA GLN A 47 11.34 24.80 15.62
C GLN A 47 10.12 23.90 15.44
N PRO A 48 8.98 24.17 16.13
CA PRO A 48 7.75 23.45 15.88
C PRO A 48 7.33 23.66 14.42
N GLY A 49 7.29 22.57 13.66
CA GLY A 49 6.86 22.56 12.27
C GLY A 49 5.43 23.10 12.12
N ALA A 50 5.19 23.77 11.00
CA ALA A 50 3.87 24.26 10.63
C ALA A 50 2.86 23.11 10.62
N LEU A 51 1.78 23.25 11.38
CA LEU A 51 0.64 22.34 11.33
C LEU A 51 0.06 22.36 9.90
N VAL A 52 0.25 21.26 9.16
CA VAL A 52 -0.52 20.98 7.95
C VAL A 52 -1.95 20.70 8.41
N ARG A 53 -2.88 21.57 8.02
CA ARG A 53 -4.29 21.50 8.42
C ARG A 53 -5.02 20.59 7.43
N PHE A 54 -5.36 19.38 7.86
CA PHE A 54 -6.20 18.47 7.08
C PHE A 54 -7.67 18.74 7.38
N GLU A 55 -8.46 19.00 6.33
CA GLU A 55 -9.93 19.00 6.42
C GLU A 55 -10.44 17.57 6.19
N PRO A 56 -11.33 17.03 7.04
CA PRO A 56 -11.87 15.70 6.85
C PRO A 56 -12.87 15.69 5.68
N GLU A 57 -12.60 14.89 4.64
CA GLU A 57 -13.63 14.54 3.64
C GLU A 57 -14.66 13.58 4.25
N PRO A 58 -15.95 13.69 3.89
CA PRO A 58 -16.99 12.78 4.36
C PRO A 58 -16.81 11.37 3.77
N PRO A 59 -17.19 10.30 4.52
CA PRO A 59 -17.02 8.92 4.10
C PRO A 59 -17.85 8.61 2.86
N ARG A 60 -17.19 8.31 1.74
CA ARG A 60 -17.83 7.77 0.53
C ARG A 60 -17.73 6.25 0.58
N HIS A 61 -18.87 5.58 0.55
CA HIS A 61 -18.91 4.13 0.42
C HIS A 61 -18.57 3.77 -1.03
N PHE A 62 -17.42 3.14 -1.26
CA PHE A 62 -17.00 2.64 -2.56
C PHE A 62 -16.99 1.11 -2.54
N CYS A 63 -17.59 0.50 -3.57
CA CYS A 63 -17.39 -0.91 -3.88
C CYS A 63 -16.68 -0.96 -5.25
N HIS A 64 -15.53 -1.64 -5.29
CA HIS A 64 -14.77 -1.84 -6.52
C HIS A 64 -15.37 -2.99 -7.34
N VAL A 65 -16.05 -2.66 -8.43
CA VAL A 65 -16.26 -3.59 -9.56
C VAL A 65 -15.96 -2.83 -10.85
N GLY A 66 -14.71 -2.94 -11.32
CA GLY A 66 -14.25 -2.28 -12.53
C GLY A 66 -14.69 -3.01 -13.81
N ILE A 67 -15.58 -2.39 -14.60
CA ILE A 67 -15.84 -2.77 -15.99
C ILE A 67 -14.74 -2.16 -16.86
N PHE A 68 -13.84 -2.97 -17.39
CA PHE A 68 -12.78 -2.49 -18.29
C PHE A 68 -13.27 -2.47 -19.74
N ARG A 69 -13.10 -1.33 -20.43
CA ARG A 69 -13.04 -1.29 -21.90
C ARG A 69 -11.58 -1.18 -22.37
N ARG A 70 -11.28 -2.05 -23.33
CA ARG A 70 -10.02 -2.26 -24.05
C ARG A 70 -9.40 -0.97 -24.61
N TRP A 71 -8.12 -0.74 -24.32
CA TRP A 71 -7.19 -0.06 -25.24
C TRP A 71 -6.12 -1.08 -25.63
N SER A 72 -5.97 -1.33 -26.93
CA SER A 72 -4.96 -2.21 -27.52
C SER A 72 -3.59 -1.56 -27.42
N GLN A 73 -2.64 -2.23 -26.76
CA GLN A 73 -1.22 -2.03 -27.06
C GLN A 73 -0.85 -3.02 -28.16
N ASP A 74 -0.75 -2.50 -29.39
CA ASP A 74 -0.12 -3.22 -30.49
C ASP A 74 1.40 -3.20 -30.28
N TYR A 75 1.97 -4.35 -29.94
CA TYR A 75 3.36 -4.66 -30.27
C TYR A 75 3.45 -4.73 -31.80
N SER A 76 4.02 -3.70 -32.43
CA SER A 76 4.46 -3.80 -33.82
C SER A 76 5.92 -3.37 -33.96
N LEU A 77 6.71 -4.35 -34.36
CA LEU A 77 8.06 -4.23 -34.88
C LEU A 77 8.08 -3.24 -36.05
N GLY A 78 9.17 -2.48 -36.14
CA GLY A 78 9.29 -1.29 -36.96
C GLY A 78 8.97 -1.44 -38.46
N ARG A 79 8.62 -0.29 -39.05
CA ARG A 79 9.04 0.13 -40.38
C ARG A 79 8.73 1.62 -40.56
N ASP A 80 9.71 2.34 -41.11
CA ASP A 80 9.59 3.66 -41.72
C ASP A 80 8.36 3.78 -42.65
N TRP A 81 7.82 4.99 -42.81
CA TRP A 81 7.83 5.77 -44.07
C TRP A 81 6.93 7.02 -43.98
N SER A 82 7.46 8.07 -44.61
CA SER A 82 7.02 9.43 -44.92
C SER A 82 5.54 9.76 -45.17
N GLU A 83 5.25 11.05 -44.93
CA GLU A 83 4.30 11.96 -45.59
C GLU A 83 3.42 11.43 -46.74
N SER A 84 2.12 11.76 -46.69
CA SER A 84 1.33 12.18 -47.87
C SER A 84 -0.02 12.79 -47.45
N SER A 85 -0.31 13.93 -48.08
CA SER A 85 -1.53 14.73 -48.08
C SER A 85 -2.68 14.10 -48.90
N LEU A 86 -3.93 14.53 -48.66
CA LEU A 86 -4.84 15.15 -49.64
C LEU A 86 -6.34 15.11 -49.24
N SER A 87 -6.93 16.31 -49.24
CA SER A 87 -8.20 16.72 -49.87
C SER A 87 -9.51 15.99 -49.58
N PHE A 88 -10.50 16.74 -49.04
CA PHE A 88 -11.92 16.52 -49.30
C PHE A 88 -12.56 17.76 -49.94
N LEU A 89 -13.12 17.55 -51.14
CA LEU A 89 -13.85 18.51 -51.97
C LEU A 89 -15.32 18.67 -51.50
N TYR A 90 -15.74 19.94 -51.46
CA TYR A 90 -16.99 20.52 -52.00
C TYR A 90 -18.20 19.63 -52.34
N LEU A 91 -19.33 19.95 -51.70
CA LEU A 91 -20.73 20.05 -52.19
C LEU A 91 -21.57 20.53 -50.98
N THR A 92 -22.43 21.56 -50.99
CA THR A 92 -23.47 21.95 -51.96
C THR A 92 -23.85 23.44 -51.85
N GLU A 93 -24.30 24.00 -52.97
CA GLU A 93 -24.92 25.33 -53.13
C GLU A 93 -26.39 25.43 -52.66
N ARG A 94 -26.81 26.67 -52.37
CA ARG A 94 -28.17 27.24 -52.29
C ARG A 94 -29.17 26.62 -51.29
N MET A 95 -29.17 27.18 -50.08
CA MET A 95 -30.38 27.30 -49.24
C MET A 95 -30.57 28.77 -48.82
N ASP A 96 -31.82 29.24 -48.90
CA ASP A 96 -32.30 30.58 -48.54
C ASP A 96 -31.86 31.01 -47.13
N MET A 97 -31.38 32.26 -46.99
CA MET A 97 -30.70 32.75 -45.78
C MET A 97 -31.61 32.83 -44.54
N ARG A 98 -32.94 32.84 -44.71
CA ARG A 98 -33.89 32.81 -43.59
C ARG A 98 -34.02 31.44 -42.91
N ASN A 99 -33.66 30.35 -43.58
CA ASN A 99 -33.66 29.01 -42.97
C ASN A 99 -32.31 28.61 -42.35
N ARG A 100 -31.21 29.31 -42.69
CA ARG A 100 -29.87 29.01 -42.16
C ARG A 100 -29.74 29.34 -40.68
N THR A 101 -30.40 30.38 -40.19
CA THR A 101 -30.41 30.75 -38.76
C THR A 101 -31.20 29.77 -37.90
N ASN A 102 -32.29 29.21 -38.41
CA ASN A 102 -33.09 28.20 -37.70
C ASN A 102 -32.42 26.82 -37.74
N LEU A 103 -31.76 26.47 -38.83
CA LEU A 103 -30.97 25.22 -38.94
C LEU A 103 -29.72 25.27 -38.04
N LEU A 104 -29.00 26.40 -38.00
CA LEU A 104 -27.85 26.59 -37.10
C LEU A 104 -28.26 26.58 -35.62
N ARG A 105 -29.42 27.16 -35.27
CA ARG A 105 -29.97 27.08 -33.91
C ARG A 105 -30.38 25.65 -33.53
N GLY A 106 -30.95 24.88 -34.47
CA GLY A 106 -31.28 23.47 -34.26
C GLY A 106 -30.05 22.58 -34.10
N VAL A 107 -29.00 22.81 -34.90
CA VAL A 107 -27.73 22.07 -34.81
C VAL A 107 -26.95 22.45 -33.54
N LEU A 108 -26.93 23.73 -33.12
CA LEU A 108 -26.34 24.11 -31.83
C LEU A 108 -27.10 23.53 -30.64
N ALA A 109 -28.44 23.52 -30.68
CA ALA A 109 -29.26 22.94 -29.62
C ALA A 109 -29.10 21.41 -29.54
N ALA A 110 -28.98 20.73 -30.69
CA ALA A 110 -28.69 19.30 -30.74
C ALA A 110 -27.24 18.98 -30.31
N ALA A 111 -26.26 19.82 -30.65
CA ALA A 111 -24.86 19.67 -30.23
C ALA A 111 -24.66 19.93 -28.73
N LEU A 112 -25.43 20.86 -28.14
CA LEU A 112 -25.46 21.08 -26.68
C LEU A 112 -26.21 19.95 -25.94
N ALA A 113 -27.28 19.39 -26.53
CA ALA A 113 -28.00 18.25 -25.96
C ALA A 113 -27.22 16.92 -26.06
N LEU A 114 -26.40 16.74 -27.10
CA LEU A 114 -25.50 15.58 -27.27
C LEU A 114 -24.16 15.77 -26.53
N GLY A 115 -23.66 17.00 -26.40
CA GLY A 115 -22.43 17.31 -25.65
C GLY A 115 -22.62 17.30 -24.12
N GLY A 116 -23.83 17.61 -23.64
CA GLY A 116 -24.15 17.62 -22.21
C GLY A 116 -24.27 16.23 -21.56
N PHE A 117 -24.36 15.16 -22.36
CA PHE A 117 -24.48 13.78 -21.84
C PHE A 117 -23.12 13.07 -21.67
N ALA A 118 -22.01 13.70 -22.05
CA ALA A 118 -20.68 13.09 -22.03
C ALA A 118 -19.88 13.29 -20.73
N ILE A 119 -20.38 14.03 -19.73
CA ILE A 119 -19.59 14.46 -18.54
C ILE A 119 -20.12 13.85 -17.23
N LEU A 120 -20.78 12.70 -17.27
CA LEU A 120 -21.19 11.96 -16.06
C LEU A 120 -20.76 10.50 -16.12
N THR A 121 -19.58 10.22 -16.70
CA THR A 121 -18.91 8.96 -16.39
C THR A 121 -18.24 9.13 -15.03
N PRO A 122 -18.64 8.40 -13.97
CA PRO A 122 -17.85 8.38 -12.76
C PRO A 122 -16.43 7.93 -13.14
N PRO A 123 -15.38 8.51 -12.54
CA PRO A 123 -14.03 8.01 -12.73
C PRO A 123 -14.04 6.52 -12.43
N GLN A 124 -13.53 5.73 -13.36
CA GLN A 124 -13.42 4.29 -13.14
C GLN A 124 -12.45 4.10 -11.98
N ALA A 125 -12.96 3.65 -10.84
CA ALA A 125 -12.13 3.26 -9.72
C ALA A 125 -11.34 2.00 -10.15
N MET A 126 -10.04 2.18 -10.35
CA MET A 126 -9.11 1.09 -10.60
C MET A 126 -8.93 0.34 -9.29
N GLY A 127 -9.03 -0.99 -9.33
CA GLY A 127 -8.83 -1.85 -8.17
C GLY A 127 -8.24 -3.17 -8.62
N ALA A 128 -6.92 -3.23 -8.55
CA ALA A 128 -6.05 -4.37 -8.28
C ALA A 128 -4.69 -3.74 -7.93
N ASP A 129 -4.24 -3.95 -6.71
CA ASP A 129 -3.45 -3.09 -5.81
C ASP A 129 -1.95 -3.36 -5.86
N HIS A 130 -1.40 -3.59 -7.05
CA HIS A 130 0.04 -3.86 -7.18
C HIS A 130 0.71 -3.11 -8.34
N LEU A 131 -0.04 -2.27 -9.05
CA LEU A 131 0.41 -1.41 -10.15
C LEU A 131 -0.59 -0.25 -10.31
N ASP A 132 -0.49 0.76 -9.47
CA ASP A 132 -1.43 1.90 -9.48
C ASP A 132 -1.36 2.72 -10.81
N SER A 133 -2.10 3.82 -10.84
CA SER A 133 -2.17 4.77 -11.94
C SER A 133 -0.80 5.18 -12.51
N ASN A 134 -0.77 5.78 -13.71
CA ASN A 134 0.49 6.25 -14.31
C ASN A 134 1.30 7.23 -13.42
N ALA A 135 0.64 7.91 -12.48
CA ALA A 135 1.31 8.86 -11.58
C ALA A 135 2.19 8.14 -10.55
N THR A 136 1.70 7.06 -9.94
CA THR A 136 2.45 6.27 -8.95
C THR A 136 3.56 5.45 -9.62
N LYS A 137 3.36 5.00 -10.86
CA LYS A 137 4.44 4.39 -11.66
C LYS A 137 5.61 5.33 -11.91
N ALA A 138 5.38 6.65 -11.91
CA ALA A 138 6.43 7.65 -12.05
C ALA A 138 7.17 7.92 -10.73
N GLU A 139 6.57 7.59 -9.58
CA GLU A 139 7.16 7.67 -8.26
C GLU A 139 6.88 6.38 -7.46
N PRO A 140 7.62 5.29 -7.73
CA PRO A 140 7.35 3.98 -7.14
C PRO A 140 7.42 3.99 -5.61
N THR A 141 8.15 4.92 -4.99
CA THR A 141 8.23 5.01 -3.52
C THR A 141 6.96 5.57 -2.87
N ALA A 142 6.02 6.07 -3.68
CA ALA A 142 4.67 6.47 -3.28
C ALA A 142 3.57 5.51 -3.77
N ASP A 143 3.93 4.48 -4.57
CA ASP A 143 3.04 3.47 -5.14
C ASP A 143 2.71 2.41 -4.10
N LEU A 144 1.56 2.55 -3.43
CA LEU A 144 1.12 1.62 -2.39
C LEU A 144 0.80 0.26 -3.02
N ALA A 145 1.39 -0.78 -2.45
CA ALA A 145 1.00 -2.16 -2.74
C ALA A 145 -0.15 -2.53 -1.79
N ASP A 146 0.17 -2.90 -0.55
CA ASP A 146 -0.81 -3.42 0.40
C ASP A 146 -0.81 -2.71 1.75
N TRP A 147 -1.90 -2.93 2.47
CA TRP A 147 -2.10 -2.51 3.85
C TRP A 147 -2.48 -3.69 4.74
N TYR A 148 -1.75 -3.83 5.85
CA TYR A 148 -2.01 -4.84 6.87
C TYR A 148 -2.20 -4.17 8.23
N ALA A 149 -3.18 -4.63 9.00
CA ALA A 149 -3.38 -4.20 10.37
C ALA A 149 -3.80 -5.39 11.23
N TRP A 150 -3.15 -5.57 12.37
CA TRP A 150 -3.51 -6.62 13.33
C TRP A 150 -3.09 -6.22 14.74
N THR A 151 -3.83 -6.70 15.73
CA THR A 151 -3.44 -6.55 17.14
C THR A 151 -2.57 -7.72 17.57
N ASP A 152 -1.62 -7.47 18.48
CA ASP A 152 -0.89 -8.55 19.13
C ASP A 152 -1.83 -9.45 19.93
N ALA A 153 -1.36 -10.67 20.25
CA ALA A 153 -2.17 -11.68 20.92
C ALA A 153 -2.59 -11.28 22.35
N ASP A 154 -1.81 -10.41 23.00
CA ASP A 154 -2.12 -9.82 24.30
C ASP A 154 -3.02 -8.58 24.19
N GLY A 155 -3.19 -8.03 22.98
CA GLY A 155 -3.98 -6.84 22.73
C GLY A 155 -3.30 -5.53 23.17
N GLU A 156 -2.01 -5.55 23.52
CA GLU A 156 -1.30 -4.37 24.02
C GLU A 156 -0.82 -3.46 22.87
N HIS A 157 -0.68 -4.03 21.66
CA HIS A 157 -0.19 -3.30 20.50
C HIS A 157 -1.05 -3.50 19.26
N LEU A 158 -1.18 -2.42 18.50
CA LEU A 158 -1.65 -2.43 17.13
C LEU A 158 -0.45 -2.39 16.18
N ASN A 159 -0.33 -3.41 15.34
CA ASN A 159 0.68 -3.47 14.29
C ASN A 159 0.04 -3.04 12.97
N LEU A 160 0.75 -2.18 12.25
CA LEU A 160 0.35 -1.65 10.95
C LEU A 160 1.50 -1.87 9.98
N ALA A 161 1.24 -2.45 8.82
CA ALA A 161 2.23 -2.56 7.76
C ALA A 161 1.70 -1.97 6.46
N MET A 162 2.52 -1.14 5.85
CA MET A 162 2.29 -0.54 4.54
C MET A 162 3.40 -1.02 3.62
N THR A 163 3.04 -1.65 2.50
CA THR A 163 4.00 -2.04 1.46
C THR A 163 3.85 -1.11 0.27
N PHE A 164 4.95 -0.93 -0.48
CA PHE A 164 5.00 -0.09 -1.67
C PHE A 164 6.20 -0.44 -2.53
N PHE A 165 6.28 0.20 -3.69
CA PHE A 165 7.26 -0.12 -4.72
C PHE A 165 7.21 -1.62 -5.01
N PRO A 166 6.13 -2.10 -5.66
CA PRO A 166 5.94 -3.50 -5.96
C PRO A 166 7.01 -4.03 -6.94
N LEU A 167 7.31 -5.34 -6.87
CA LEU A 167 8.16 -6.06 -7.82
C LEU A 167 9.62 -5.55 -7.88
N ILE A 168 10.22 -5.23 -6.73
CA ILE A 168 11.63 -4.77 -6.68
C ILE A 168 12.58 -5.91 -7.05
N ASP A 169 13.43 -5.66 -8.04
CA ASP A 169 14.47 -6.56 -8.54
C ASP A 169 15.91 -6.13 -8.17
N GLY A 170 16.06 -5.08 -7.36
CA GLY A 170 17.35 -4.48 -6.98
C GLY A 170 17.36 -3.72 -5.66
N GLU A 171 18.30 -2.79 -5.51
CA GLU A 171 18.34 -1.87 -4.37
C GLU A 171 17.23 -0.81 -4.50
N ALA A 172 16.53 -0.52 -3.40
CA ALA A 172 15.50 0.50 -3.33
C ALA A 172 15.67 1.31 -2.03
N GLU A 173 15.39 2.60 -2.10
CA GLU A 173 15.50 3.55 -0.98
C GLU A 173 14.17 4.30 -0.80
N PHE A 174 13.92 4.78 0.41
CA PHE A 174 12.77 5.64 0.69
C PHE A 174 13.03 7.06 0.17
N SER A 175 12.04 7.65 -0.50
CA SER A 175 12.14 9.03 -0.99
C SER A 175 11.99 10.04 0.14
N SER A 176 12.80 11.10 0.10
CA SER A 176 12.63 12.27 0.98
C SER A 176 11.50 13.21 0.55
N GLU A 177 10.90 12.96 -0.61
CA GLU A 177 9.82 13.76 -1.19
C GLU A 177 8.44 13.13 -0.91
N VAL A 178 8.37 12.05 -0.14
CA VAL A 178 7.14 11.32 0.18
C VAL A 178 6.85 11.36 1.68
N LEU A 179 5.62 11.74 2.02
CA LEU A 179 5.02 11.55 3.34
C LEU A 179 4.20 10.26 3.36
N TYR A 180 4.49 9.40 4.33
CA TYR A 180 3.74 8.18 4.58
C TYR A 180 2.78 8.42 5.74
N ALA A 181 1.49 8.15 5.54
CA ALA A 181 0.46 8.43 6.52
C ALA A 181 -0.36 7.18 6.86
N PHE A 182 -0.36 6.82 8.14
CA PHE A 182 -1.15 5.76 8.75
C PHE A 182 -2.31 6.42 9.49
N HIS A 183 -3.53 6.09 9.09
CA HIS A 183 -4.74 6.60 9.72
C HIS A 183 -5.34 5.51 10.59
N VAL A 184 -5.57 5.83 11.86
CA VAL A 184 -6.17 4.93 12.84
C VAL A 184 -7.31 5.64 13.55
N ASN A 185 -8.52 5.12 13.40
CA ASN A 185 -9.68 5.61 14.09
C ASN A 185 -10.21 4.52 15.02
N ALA A 186 -10.37 4.86 16.30
CA ALA A 186 -11.05 4.01 17.27
C ALA A 186 -12.54 4.35 17.33
N HIS A 187 -13.37 3.32 17.38
CA HIS A 187 -14.82 3.40 17.40
C HIS A 187 -15.40 2.49 18.49
N GLU A 188 -16.61 2.83 18.93
CA GLU A 188 -17.44 1.93 19.71
C GLU A 188 -17.86 0.73 18.85
N ASN A 189 -18.26 1.00 17.60
CA ASN A 189 -18.56 -0.01 16.59
C ASN A 189 -18.36 0.54 15.16
N LEU A 190 -18.43 -0.32 14.14
CA LEU A 190 -18.16 0.04 12.75
C LEU A 190 -19.14 1.06 12.13
N LEU A 191 -20.27 1.34 12.77
CA LEU A 191 -21.31 2.24 12.26
C LEU A 191 -21.32 3.61 12.93
N THR A 192 -20.46 3.83 13.93
CA THR A 192 -20.38 5.10 14.67
C THR A 192 -19.22 5.95 14.19
N ALA A 193 -19.32 7.27 14.42
CA ALA A 193 -18.19 8.17 14.22
C ALA A 193 -16.98 7.75 15.09
N PRO A 194 -15.74 8.06 14.67
CA PRO A 194 -14.57 7.83 15.50
C PRO A 194 -14.70 8.53 16.86
N ALA A 195 -14.40 7.82 17.94
CA ALA A 195 -14.27 8.37 19.28
C ALA A 195 -12.88 9.01 19.47
N LYS A 196 -11.86 8.46 18.80
CA LYS A 196 -10.48 8.95 18.80
C LYS A 196 -9.88 8.75 17.41
N SER A 197 -9.16 9.76 16.91
CA SER A 197 -8.44 9.70 15.64
C SER A 197 -6.96 9.95 15.84
N THR A 198 -6.15 9.01 15.35
CA THR A 198 -4.69 9.09 15.35
C THR A 198 -4.17 9.06 13.92
N LEU A 199 -3.46 10.11 13.52
CA LEU A 199 -2.72 10.19 12.25
C LEU A 199 -1.23 10.07 12.55
N ILE A 200 -0.62 8.96 12.13
CA ILE A 200 0.83 8.78 12.21
C ILE A 200 1.42 9.14 10.86
N THR A 201 2.16 10.24 10.79
CA THR A 201 2.85 10.67 9.58
C THR A 201 4.34 10.43 9.73
N CYS A 202 4.97 9.84 8.73
CA CYS A 202 6.40 9.55 8.69
C CYS A 202 7.06 10.15 7.45
N ARG A 203 8.30 10.61 7.56
CA ARG A 203 9.13 11.04 6.43
C ARG A 203 10.57 10.57 6.58
N PHE A 204 11.19 10.27 5.45
CA PHE A 204 12.61 9.94 5.37
C PHE A 204 13.43 11.14 4.95
N TYR A 205 14.68 11.19 5.38
CA TYR A 205 15.59 12.28 5.06
C TYR A 205 16.80 11.86 4.23
N ASP A 206 17.20 10.61 4.33
CA ASP A 206 18.37 10.03 3.65
C ASP A 206 18.18 8.53 3.37
N GLY A 207 16.95 8.13 3.02
CA GLY A 207 16.60 6.76 2.64
C GLY A 207 16.55 5.75 3.80
N SER A 208 17.01 6.11 5.00
CA SER A 208 16.99 5.21 6.18
C SER A 208 16.62 5.90 7.49
N ASN A 209 17.06 7.15 7.69
CA ASN A 209 16.64 7.94 8.84
C ASN A 209 15.24 8.48 8.59
N VAL A 210 14.36 8.18 9.54
CA VAL A 210 12.95 8.55 9.54
C VAL A 210 12.65 9.44 10.73
N GLU A 211 11.66 10.29 10.58
CA GLU A 211 10.89 10.78 11.72
C GLU A 211 9.40 10.54 11.53
N CYS A 212 8.71 10.29 12.64
CA CYS A 212 7.28 10.07 12.67
C CYS A 212 6.61 10.86 13.80
N TRP A 213 5.41 11.37 13.54
CA TRP A 213 4.55 11.99 14.53
C TRP A 213 3.22 11.28 14.58
N ALA A 214 2.85 10.77 15.75
CA ALA A 214 1.50 10.29 16.02
C ALA A 214 0.67 11.46 16.56
N ASN A 215 -0.15 12.05 15.68
CA ASN A 215 -1.05 13.14 16.02
C ASN A 215 -2.41 12.58 16.47
N GLN A 216 -2.77 12.81 17.72
CA GLN A 216 -4.05 12.44 18.33
C GLN A 216 -4.91 13.70 18.41
N ASP A 217 -6.03 13.74 17.69
CA ASP A 217 -7.01 14.83 17.74
C ASP A 217 -6.38 16.25 17.66
N GLY A 218 -5.32 16.39 16.86
CA GLY A 218 -4.60 17.64 16.63
C GLY A 218 -3.43 17.95 17.57
N SER A 219 -3.06 17.04 18.46
CA SER A 219 -1.87 17.14 19.33
C SER A 219 -0.89 15.98 19.10
N VAL A 220 0.41 16.24 19.23
CA VAL A 220 1.42 15.17 19.11
C VAL A 220 1.39 14.30 20.36
N GLY A 221 0.95 13.04 20.22
CA GLY A 221 0.93 12.04 21.28
C GLY A 221 2.25 11.27 21.41
N ALA A 222 2.93 11.01 20.29
CA ALA A 222 4.25 10.38 20.25
C ALA A 222 5.11 10.93 19.10
N TYR A 223 6.43 10.90 19.30
CA TYR A 223 7.44 11.23 18.30
C TYR A 223 8.51 10.14 18.27
N LEU A 224 8.88 9.73 17.06
CA LEU A 224 9.94 8.76 16.80
C LEU A 224 10.90 9.36 15.78
N GLU A 225 12.21 9.21 16.02
CA GLU A 225 13.27 9.64 15.10
C GLU A 225 14.42 8.64 15.17
N GLY A 226 14.99 8.29 14.01
CA GLY A 226 16.22 7.50 13.91
C GLY A 226 16.27 6.61 12.68
N ASP A 227 17.26 5.73 12.64
CA ASP A 227 17.45 4.77 11.56
C ASP A 227 16.52 3.56 11.75
N ALA A 228 15.53 3.42 10.86
CA ALA A 228 14.55 2.33 10.89
C ALA A 228 14.97 1.11 10.04
N SER A 229 16.14 1.12 9.41
CA SER A 229 16.59 0.08 8.47
C SER A 229 17.12 -1.18 9.14
N ALA A 230 17.54 -1.08 10.40
CA ALA A 230 17.95 -2.24 11.19
C ALA A 230 16.79 -3.22 11.38
N SER A 231 17.06 -4.52 11.47
CA SER A 231 16.02 -5.56 11.63
C SER A 231 15.14 -5.36 12.86
N ASP A 232 15.69 -4.78 13.93
CA ASP A 232 14.94 -4.47 15.16
C ASP A 232 14.18 -3.14 15.06
N GLY A 233 14.39 -2.38 13.99
CA GLY A 233 13.81 -1.06 13.78
C GLY A 233 14.34 -0.01 14.76
N VAL A 234 13.58 1.08 14.85
CA VAL A 234 13.79 2.17 15.81
C VAL A 234 12.57 2.26 16.73
N THR A 235 12.78 2.63 17.99
CA THR A 235 11.72 2.80 18.99
C THR A 235 11.89 4.17 19.64
N ASN A 236 10.79 4.85 19.94
CA ASN A 236 10.83 6.11 20.66
C ASN A 236 11.18 5.92 22.15
N ALA A 237 11.40 7.04 22.85
CA ALA A 237 11.96 7.03 24.20
C ALA A 237 11.06 6.38 25.26
N ASP A 238 9.73 6.42 25.08
CA ASP A 238 8.76 5.83 26.01
C ASP A 238 8.26 4.45 25.57
N GLY A 239 8.66 3.96 24.39
CA GLY A 239 8.28 2.65 23.87
C GLY A 239 6.91 2.59 23.19
N SER A 240 6.16 3.71 23.14
CA SER A 240 4.80 3.73 22.59
C SER A 240 4.73 3.60 21.07
N LEU A 241 5.85 3.83 20.38
CA LEU A 241 5.95 3.74 18.93
C LEU A 241 7.26 3.07 18.52
N ARG A 242 7.15 2.02 17.70
CA ARG A 242 8.28 1.33 17.08
C ARG A 242 8.06 1.22 15.58
N MET A 243 9.14 1.36 14.81
CA MET A 243 9.10 1.33 13.36
C MET A 243 10.23 0.49 12.78
N PHE A 244 9.92 -0.36 11.82
CA PHE A 244 10.87 -0.95 10.88
C PHE A 244 10.60 -0.40 9.47
N ALA A 245 11.66 -0.20 8.70
CA ALA A 245 11.60 0.26 7.32
C ALA A 245 12.62 -0.46 6.43
N GLY A 246 12.19 -1.11 5.35
CA GLY A 246 13.11 -1.64 4.35
C GLY A 246 12.55 -2.77 3.51
N LEU A 247 13.43 -3.34 2.68
CA LEU A 247 13.08 -4.41 1.74
C LEU A 247 12.55 -5.65 2.46
N ARG A 248 11.42 -6.18 2.00
CA ARG A 248 10.85 -7.44 2.45
C ARG A 248 10.37 -8.24 1.25
N ASN A 249 10.31 -9.56 1.44
CA ASN A 249 9.52 -10.39 0.53
C ASN A 249 8.09 -9.89 0.59
N ASP A 250 7.47 -9.83 -0.58
CA ASP A 250 6.07 -9.50 -0.72
C ASP A 250 5.19 -10.56 -0.04
N PRO A 251 4.37 -10.20 0.96
CA PRO A 251 3.48 -11.15 1.60
C PRO A 251 2.16 -11.34 0.84
N PHE A 252 1.87 -10.56 -0.21
CA PHE A 252 0.64 -10.70 -0.97
C PHE A 252 0.68 -11.93 -1.87
N TYR A 253 -0.39 -12.72 -1.82
CA TYR A 253 -0.60 -13.85 -2.72
C TYR A 253 -1.54 -13.42 -3.84
N PHE A 254 -1.13 -13.64 -5.09
CA PHE A 254 -2.02 -13.33 -6.20
C PHE A 254 -1.97 -14.35 -7.33
N ASN A 255 -3.12 -14.99 -7.59
CA ASN A 255 -3.35 -15.77 -8.80
C ASN A 255 -3.91 -14.84 -9.90
N LEU A 256 -2.99 -14.19 -10.64
CA LEU A 256 -3.33 -13.22 -11.67
C LEU A 256 -4.07 -13.88 -12.83
N ASP A 257 -3.67 -15.07 -13.24
CA ASP A 257 -4.31 -15.78 -14.35
C ASP A 257 -5.75 -16.18 -14.02
N GLY A 258 -5.98 -16.74 -12.83
CA GLY A 258 -7.32 -17.03 -12.33
C GLY A 258 -8.17 -15.76 -12.23
N PHE A 259 -7.61 -14.68 -11.71
CA PHE A 259 -8.27 -13.37 -11.65
C PHE A 259 -8.67 -12.86 -13.03
N LEU A 260 -7.74 -12.83 -14.00
CA LEU A 260 -8.00 -12.35 -15.36
C LEU A 260 -9.06 -13.21 -16.08
N SER A 261 -9.03 -14.52 -15.87
CA SER A 261 -10.01 -15.48 -16.39
C SER A 261 -11.41 -15.17 -15.87
N VAL A 262 -11.55 -14.96 -14.55
CA VAL A 262 -12.82 -14.59 -13.92
C VAL A 262 -13.29 -13.21 -14.34
N ALA A 263 -12.39 -12.23 -14.40
CA ALA A 263 -12.70 -10.89 -14.89
C ALA A 263 -13.22 -10.94 -16.34
N GLN A 264 -12.63 -11.78 -17.20
CA GLN A 264 -13.11 -12.00 -18.56
C GLN A 264 -14.50 -12.64 -18.58
N THR A 265 -14.76 -13.67 -17.76
CA THR A 265 -16.08 -14.29 -17.60
C THR A 265 -17.14 -13.25 -17.20
N VAL A 266 -16.88 -12.49 -16.13
CA VAL A 266 -17.79 -11.46 -15.61
C VAL A 266 -18.08 -10.39 -16.66
N ARG A 267 -17.05 -9.90 -17.37
CA ARG A 267 -17.25 -8.95 -18.48
C ARG A 267 -18.10 -9.54 -19.60
N GLY A 268 -17.91 -10.81 -19.93
CA GLY A 268 -18.72 -11.51 -20.93
C GLY A 268 -20.19 -11.59 -20.53
N VAL A 269 -20.48 -11.94 -19.27
CA VAL A 269 -21.84 -11.97 -18.71
C VAL A 269 -22.50 -10.60 -18.78
N VAL A 270 -21.82 -9.55 -18.28
CA VAL A 270 -22.35 -8.18 -18.30
C VAL A 270 -22.56 -7.66 -19.71
N ALA A 271 -21.67 -8.00 -20.66
CA ALA A 271 -21.81 -7.57 -22.05
C ALA A 271 -22.98 -8.28 -22.77
N ALA A 272 -23.27 -9.53 -22.41
CA ALA A 272 -24.39 -10.28 -22.96
C ALA A 272 -25.73 -9.85 -22.34
N ASP A 273 -25.76 -9.66 -21.03
CA ASP A 273 -26.91 -9.21 -20.27
C ASP A 273 -26.47 -8.42 -19.03
N PRO A 274 -26.54 -7.07 -19.07
CA PRO A 274 -26.19 -6.23 -17.92
C PRO A 274 -27.03 -6.49 -16.67
N SER A 275 -28.21 -7.11 -16.82
CA SER A 275 -29.09 -7.45 -15.69
C SER A 275 -28.75 -8.80 -15.04
N ALA A 276 -27.90 -9.62 -15.66
CA ALA A 276 -27.57 -10.97 -15.20
C ALA A 276 -26.84 -11.01 -13.84
N LEU A 277 -26.16 -9.92 -13.46
CA LEU A 277 -25.53 -9.78 -12.14
C LEU A 277 -26.39 -8.98 -11.15
N GLY A 278 -27.57 -8.53 -11.56
CA GLY A 278 -28.46 -7.73 -10.72
C GLY A 278 -27.78 -6.49 -10.17
N LEU A 279 -27.04 -5.73 -10.99
CA LEU A 279 -26.29 -4.57 -10.48
C LEU A 279 -27.22 -3.56 -9.81
N ASP A 280 -26.86 -3.08 -8.62
CA ASP A 280 -27.56 -2.02 -7.91
C ASP A 280 -27.27 -0.63 -8.53
N ALA A 281 -27.83 0.42 -7.93
CA ALA A 281 -27.62 1.79 -8.38
C ALA A 281 -26.15 2.26 -8.31
N ASN A 282 -25.31 1.56 -7.53
CA ASN A 282 -23.88 1.80 -7.41
C ASN A 282 -23.06 0.94 -8.38
N GLY A 283 -23.71 0.12 -9.22
CA GLY A 283 -23.05 -0.80 -10.14
C GLY A 283 -22.53 -2.07 -9.45
N CYS A 284 -22.95 -2.33 -8.21
CA CYS A 284 -22.52 -3.49 -7.43
C CYS A 284 -23.45 -4.67 -7.70
N PRO A 285 -22.94 -5.89 -7.93
CA PRO A 285 -23.79 -7.07 -8.07
C PRO A 285 -24.70 -7.25 -6.84
N ALA A 286 -26.01 -7.15 -7.03
CA ALA A 286 -26.99 -7.41 -5.99
C ALA A 286 -27.74 -8.71 -6.31
N GLY A 287 -27.59 -9.69 -5.43
CA GLY A 287 -28.27 -10.98 -5.58
C GLY A 287 -27.64 -11.90 -6.62
N VAL A 288 -26.31 -11.96 -6.70
CA VAL A 288 -25.60 -13.00 -7.46
C VAL A 288 -26.02 -14.36 -6.94
N ASP A 289 -26.55 -15.20 -7.84
CA ASP A 289 -26.96 -16.57 -7.52
C ASP A 289 -25.81 -17.35 -6.87
N ASP A 290 -26.12 -18.17 -5.84
CA ASP A 290 -25.12 -18.93 -5.08
C ASP A 290 -24.33 -19.90 -5.97
N GLY A 291 -24.96 -20.47 -7.00
CA GLY A 291 -24.31 -21.33 -7.99
C GLY A 291 -23.33 -20.54 -8.86
N VAL A 292 -23.72 -19.34 -9.30
CA VAL A 292 -22.82 -18.41 -10.03
C VAL A 292 -21.66 -17.98 -9.14
N ARG A 293 -21.91 -17.59 -7.89
CA ARG A 293 -20.84 -17.25 -6.92
C ARG A 293 -19.87 -18.42 -6.75
N THR A 294 -20.39 -19.63 -6.54
CA THR A 294 -19.57 -20.84 -6.37
C THR A 294 -18.74 -21.13 -7.62
N ALA A 295 -19.30 -20.96 -8.81
CA ALA A 295 -18.58 -21.15 -10.07
C ALA A 295 -17.46 -20.11 -10.26
N LEU A 296 -17.72 -18.83 -9.99
CA LEU A 296 -16.72 -17.76 -10.09
C LEU A 296 -15.60 -17.94 -9.07
N VAL A 297 -15.92 -18.27 -7.82
CA VAL A 297 -14.92 -18.61 -6.78
C VAL A 297 -14.11 -19.84 -7.18
N GLY A 298 -14.77 -20.87 -7.72
CA GLY A 298 -14.10 -22.06 -8.22
C GLY A 298 -13.17 -21.76 -9.39
N GLN A 299 -13.52 -20.80 -10.25
CA GLN A 299 -12.69 -20.35 -11.36
C GLN A 299 -11.51 -19.47 -10.89
N LEU A 300 -11.70 -18.63 -9.86
CA LEU A 300 -10.60 -17.88 -9.22
C LEU A 300 -9.54 -18.81 -8.62
N ALA A 301 -9.98 -19.96 -8.10
CA ALA A 301 -9.12 -20.98 -7.51
C ALA A 301 -8.48 -21.93 -8.54
N GLN A 302 -8.65 -21.65 -9.85
CA GLN A 302 -8.06 -22.43 -10.94
C GLN A 302 -7.03 -21.57 -11.68
N ASN A 303 -6.02 -22.24 -12.22
CA ASN A 303 -4.98 -21.61 -13.03
C ASN A 303 -5.15 -21.78 -14.53
N ALA A 304 -4.29 -21.06 -15.27
CA ALA A 304 -4.08 -21.21 -16.68
C ALA A 304 -3.78 -22.67 -17.12
N PRO A 305 -4.03 -23.02 -18.41
CA PRO A 305 -3.96 -24.38 -18.94
C PRO A 305 -2.62 -25.13 -18.76
N ASP A 306 -1.57 -24.44 -18.33
CA ASP A 306 -0.18 -24.86 -18.21
C ASP A 306 0.27 -25.16 -16.77
N ALA A 307 -0.56 -24.91 -15.75
CA ALA A 307 -0.33 -25.46 -14.42
C ALA A 307 -0.47 -27.00 -14.46
N MET A 308 0.47 -27.73 -13.83
CA MET A 308 0.56 -29.21 -13.94
C MET A 308 -0.71 -29.97 -13.49
N ASP A 309 -1.60 -29.32 -12.74
CA ASP A 309 -2.85 -29.86 -12.20
C ASP A 309 -4.01 -28.84 -12.16
N GLY A 310 -3.82 -27.64 -12.71
CA GLY A 310 -4.79 -26.53 -12.60
C GLY A 310 -4.83 -25.85 -11.24
N ALA A 311 -3.93 -26.16 -10.30
CA ALA A 311 -3.80 -25.49 -9.01
C ALA A 311 -3.35 -24.03 -9.19
N PRO A 312 -3.81 -23.09 -8.34
CA PRO A 312 -3.54 -21.67 -8.50
C PRO A 312 -2.07 -21.34 -8.23
N ILE A 313 -1.48 -20.44 -9.03
CA ILE A 313 -0.07 -19.99 -8.95
C ILE A 313 -0.08 -18.67 -8.23
N ASP A 314 0.96 -18.44 -7.44
CA ASP A 314 1.25 -17.14 -6.88
C ASP A 314 2.18 -16.38 -7.83
N ASP A 315 1.62 -15.48 -8.62
CA ASP A 315 2.35 -14.65 -9.59
C ASP A 315 3.31 -13.66 -8.92
N LEU A 316 3.15 -13.41 -7.62
CA LEU A 316 4.02 -12.56 -6.81
C LEU A 316 5.02 -13.38 -5.98
N GLN A 317 5.06 -14.70 -6.16
CA GLN A 317 5.99 -15.54 -5.43
C GLN A 317 7.44 -15.12 -5.66
N GLY A 318 8.11 -14.72 -4.56
CA GLY A 318 9.50 -14.28 -4.59
C GLY A 318 9.68 -12.83 -5.03
N ALA A 319 8.59 -12.08 -5.25
CA ALA A 319 8.63 -10.64 -5.38
C ALA A 319 9.07 -9.98 -4.07
N ASN A 320 9.61 -8.77 -4.20
CA ASN A 320 9.95 -7.92 -3.06
C ASN A 320 9.17 -6.61 -3.13
N VAL A 321 8.97 -6.04 -1.95
CA VAL A 321 8.37 -4.73 -1.70
C VAL A 321 9.23 -3.95 -0.70
N MET A 322 9.13 -2.64 -0.72
CA MET A 322 9.53 -1.83 0.43
C MET A 322 8.42 -1.90 1.47
N ALA A 323 8.78 -2.11 2.74
CA ALA A 323 7.83 -2.20 3.83
C ALA A 323 8.11 -1.14 4.90
N LEU A 324 7.05 -0.49 5.36
CA LEU A 324 7.01 0.24 6.63
C LEU A 324 6.12 -0.51 7.61
N VAL A 325 6.69 -0.93 8.73
CA VAL A 325 5.98 -1.65 9.77
C VAL A 325 6.02 -0.85 11.05
N LEU A 326 4.86 -0.45 11.55
CA LEU A 326 4.68 0.21 12.83
C LEU A 326 4.10 -0.78 13.84
N GLN A 327 4.62 -0.73 15.05
CA GLN A 327 3.97 -1.25 16.24
C GLN A 327 3.63 -0.05 17.14
N VAL A 328 2.38 0.05 17.54
CA VAL A 328 1.81 1.19 18.23
C VAL A 328 1.15 0.72 19.51
N ASP A 329 1.47 1.35 20.63
CA ASP A 329 0.80 1.09 21.90
C ASP A 329 -0.70 1.42 21.81
N MET A 330 -1.54 0.53 22.35
CA MET A 330 -2.99 0.68 22.30
C MET A 330 -3.46 1.98 22.97
N ASP A 331 -2.80 2.44 24.03
CA ASP A 331 -3.13 3.71 24.71
C ASP A 331 -2.92 4.92 23.78
N LEU A 332 -2.06 4.79 22.77
CA LEU A 332 -1.83 5.83 21.78
C LEU A 332 -3.02 5.96 20.81
N VAL A 333 -3.69 4.86 20.48
CA VAL A 333 -4.71 4.81 19.39
C VAL A 333 -6.13 4.55 19.87
N ALA A 334 -6.31 4.08 21.11
CA ALA A 334 -7.59 3.77 21.74
C ALA A 334 -7.74 4.50 23.07
N ASP A 335 -8.89 4.33 23.72
CA ASP A 335 -9.20 4.84 25.06
C ASP A 335 -9.66 3.71 26.03
N GLY A 336 -9.46 2.45 25.64
CA GLY A 336 -9.85 1.26 26.40
C GLY A 336 -11.33 0.89 26.30
N GLU A 337 -12.21 1.83 25.95
CA GLU A 337 -13.65 1.58 25.71
C GLU A 337 -13.93 1.35 24.22
N ASN A 338 -13.20 2.05 23.35
CA ASN A 338 -13.34 2.02 21.91
C ASN A 338 -12.19 1.20 21.27
N MET A 339 -12.45 -0.08 21.02
CA MET A 339 -11.45 -1.06 20.52
C MET A 339 -11.76 -1.58 19.12
N VAL A 340 -12.74 -1.00 18.43
CA VAL A 340 -13.02 -1.30 17.01
C VAL A 340 -12.30 -0.28 16.16
N PHE A 341 -11.39 -0.74 15.28
CA PHE A 341 -10.58 0.16 14.46
C PHE A 341 -11.05 0.19 13.01
N SER A 342 -11.09 1.40 12.43
CA SER A 342 -10.92 1.58 10.99
C SER A 342 -9.52 2.12 10.73
N THR A 343 -8.83 1.51 9.77
CA THR A 343 -7.44 1.86 9.45
C THR A 343 -7.22 1.91 7.96
N TRP A 344 -6.36 2.83 7.50
CA TRP A 344 -5.96 2.92 6.10
C TRP A 344 -4.63 3.68 5.96
N ALA A 345 -4.02 3.54 4.78
CA ALA A 345 -2.78 4.19 4.40
C ALA A 345 -3.02 5.28 3.36
N SER A 346 -2.10 6.24 3.29
CA SER A 346 -1.97 7.15 2.16
C SER A 346 -0.53 7.64 2.03
N THR A 347 -0.12 7.95 0.81
CA THR A 347 1.13 8.64 0.50
C THR A 347 0.84 10.03 -0.04
N HIS A 348 1.69 11.00 0.28
CA HIS A 348 1.55 12.39 -0.18
C HIS A 348 2.92 12.93 -0.60
N THR A 349 2.94 13.87 -1.55
CA THR A 349 4.15 14.64 -1.84
C THR A 349 4.49 15.55 -0.66
N PHE A 350 5.76 15.58 -0.28
CA PHE A 350 6.32 16.52 0.68
C PHE A 350 6.87 17.75 -0.06
N GLU A 351 6.19 18.89 0.07
CA GLU A 351 6.61 20.19 -0.52
C GLU A 351 7.26 21.14 0.49
#